data_AF-A0A1Q3QD88-F1
#
_entry.id   AF-A0A1Q3QD88-F1
#
_cell.length_a   1.000
_cell.length_b   1.000
_cell.length_c   1.000
_cell.angle_alpha   90.00
_cell.angle_beta   90.00
_cell.angle_gamma   90.00
#
_symmetry.space_group_name_H-M   'P 1'
#
loop_
_entity.id
_entity.type
_entity.pdbx_description
1 polymer ?
#
loop_
_entity_poly.entity_id
_entity_poly.type
_entity_poly.pdbx_seq_one_letter_code
_entity_poly.pdbx_strand_id
1 'polypeptide(L)'
;MRKLQFPVIFALFCGMVACNGKSGNDSTPSSEENIKKEEVKIRKPVDQAGYDVLLQYIANDDTTGLWPVPDQPLPLEGAVLPYNRIVAYYGNLYSKNMGVLGEYPPDEVWRRLDKEVEAWKAADPNTPVLPAIHYIAVVAQGNAMKDGKWRFRMPAHQIDSALAIAKMRKALVFLDVQVGLSTVEEEIPQLEKYLLMPHVHLGIDPEFSMKDGTPPGKKIGTYDAKEINFCSEYLAELVRKNNLPPKILVIHRFTKGMLTNYKDIRLRPEVQIVINMDGFGRPELKYSTYERFIRPKPVQFTGFKLFYKNDVKQFPHHMLAPEELMKLRPRPVYIQYQ
;
A
#
# COMPACT_ATOMS: atom_id res chain seq x y z
N MET A 1 22.87 -20.02 56.57
CA MET A 1 22.63 -20.18 58.02
C MET A 1 22.28 -18.82 58.62
N ARG A 2 21.14 -18.74 59.33
CA ARG A 2 20.74 -17.80 60.42
C ARG A 2 20.84 -16.29 60.15
N LYS A 3 19.74 -15.57 59.88
CA LYS A 3 18.75 -14.97 60.81
C LYS A 3 19.36 -14.16 61.97
N LEU A 4 18.98 -12.88 62.09
CA LEU A 4 18.41 -12.32 63.33
C LEU A 4 17.55 -11.06 63.07
N GLN A 5 16.32 -11.11 63.58
CA GLN A 5 15.37 -10.00 63.79
C GLN A 5 15.70 -9.27 65.10
N PHE A 6 15.19 -8.04 65.31
CA PHE A 6 14.24 -7.66 66.39
C PHE A 6 13.92 -6.12 66.41
N PRO A 7 12.96 -5.59 67.20
CA PRO A 7 11.75 -4.91 66.70
C PRO A 7 11.59 -3.46 67.20
N VAL A 8 10.50 -2.77 66.84
CA VAL A 8 9.83 -1.82 67.75
C VAL A 8 8.30 -1.94 67.61
N ILE A 9 7.65 -2.07 68.76
CA ILE A 9 6.20 -2.12 69.04
C ILE A 9 5.84 -0.82 69.78
N PHE A 10 4.68 -0.19 69.48
CA PHE A 10 3.69 0.38 70.44
C PHE A 10 2.54 1.03 69.65
N ALA A 11 1.32 0.45 69.67
CA ALA A 11 0.17 0.74 70.56
C ALA A 11 -0.88 1.62 69.85
N LEU A 12 -2.00 1.04 69.40
CA LEU A 12 -3.29 0.92 70.10
C LEU A 12 -3.86 2.25 70.60
N PHE A 13 -4.89 2.76 69.90
CA PHE A 13 -6.02 3.42 70.55
C PHE A 13 -7.33 2.81 70.04
N CYS A 14 -8.12 2.38 70.99
CA CYS A 14 -9.39 1.69 70.86
C CYS A 14 -10.52 2.73 70.93
N GLY A 15 -11.50 2.62 70.03
CA GLY A 15 -12.75 3.39 70.09
C GLY A 15 -13.88 2.51 69.60
N MET A 16 -14.54 1.81 70.54
CA MET A 16 -15.81 1.12 70.29
C MET A 16 -16.95 2.13 70.25
N VAL A 17 -17.84 2.05 69.25
CA VAL A 17 -19.28 2.25 69.46
C VAL A 17 -20.08 1.33 68.53
N ALA A 18 -20.74 0.37 69.19
CA ALA A 18 -22.01 -0.29 68.91
C ALA A 18 -22.49 -0.58 67.47
N CYS A 19 -22.64 -1.88 67.22
CA CYS A 19 -23.53 -2.47 66.22
C CYS A 19 -24.99 -2.07 66.44
N ASN A 20 -25.71 -1.79 65.35
CA ASN A 20 -27.14 -2.09 65.28
C ASN A 20 -27.44 -2.65 63.89
N GLY A 21 -27.86 -3.91 63.84
CA GLY A 21 -28.17 -4.60 62.59
C GLY A 21 -29.51 -4.19 62.02
N LYS A 22 -29.62 -4.25 60.69
CA LYS A 22 -30.82 -4.72 59.99
C LYS A 22 -30.45 -5.12 58.56
N SER A 23 -30.90 -6.32 58.21
CA SER A 23 -30.84 -7.02 56.94
C SER A 23 -31.47 -6.25 55.78
N GLY A 24 -30.91 -6.39 54.57
CA GLY A 24 -31.62 -6.02 53.34
C GLY A 24 -30.75 -6.06 52.08
N ASN A 25 -30.89 -7.17 51.34
CA ASN A 25 -30.64 -7.38 49.90
C ASN A 25 -29.37 -6.81 49.22
N ASP A 26 -28.55 -7.77 48.78
CA ASP A 26 -27.73 -7.67 47.57
C ASP A 26 -28.58 -7.26 46.35
N SER A 27 -28.19 -6.18 45.70
CA SER A 27 -28.42 -5.96 44.26
C SER A 27 -27.35 -5.03 43.71
N THR A 28 -26.29 -5.63 43.19
CA THR A 28 -25.32 -4.98 42.30
C THR A 28 -26.07 -4.47 41.06
N PRO A 29 -25.98 -3.17 40.69
CA PRO A 29 -26.55 -2.71 39.44
C PRO A 29 -25.62 -3.11 38.29
N SER A 30 -26.08 -4.03 37.44
CA SER A 30 -25.51 -4.29 36.13
C SER A 30 -25.69 -3.04 35.27
N SER A 31 -24.59 -2.33 35.01
CA SER A 31 -24.55 -1.30 33.99
C SER A 31 -24.57 -1.97 32.61
N GLU A 32 -25.77 -2.12 32.05
CA GLU A 32 -25.94 -2.37 30.62
C GLU A 32 -25.37 -1.16 29.87
N GLU A 33 -24.14 -1.30 29.37
CA GLU A 33 -23.56 -0.37 28.40
C GLU A 33 -24.44 -0.39 27.15
N ASN A 34 -25.12 0.73 26.95
CA ASN A 34 -25.95 1.02 25.81
C ASN A 34 -25.04 1.21 24.58
N ILE A 35 -24.66 0.11 23.92
CA ILE A 35 -23.92 0.13 22.66
C ILE A 35 -24.82 0.78 21.61
N LYS A 36 -24.63 2.09 21.40
CA LYS A 36 -25.15 2.77 20.22
C LYS A 36 -24.54 2.08 19.01
N LYS A 37 -25.34 1.26 18.31
CA LYS A 37 -25.06 0.85 16.94
C LYS A 37 -24.92 2.12 16.12
N GLU A 38 -23.70 2.53 15.82
CA GLU A 38 -23.47 3.49 14.73
C GLU A 38 -24.08 2.90 13.48
N GLU A 39 -25.04 3.60 12.88
CA GLU A 39 -25.55 3.24 11.56
C GLU A 39 -24.37 3.23 10.60
N VAL A 40 -24.06 2.05 10.06
CA VAL A 40 -23.00 1.89 9.05
C VAL A 40 -23.45 2.66 7.82
N LYS A 41 -22.95 3.88 7.64
CA LYS A 41 -23.22 4.72 6.47
C LYS A 41 -22.63 4.04 5.23
N ILE A 42 -23.46 3.34 4.47
CA ILE A 42 -23.04 2.66 3.23
C ILE A 42 -22.46 3.71 2.27
N ARG A 43 -21.19 3.52 1.87
CA ARG A 43 -20.52 4.38 0.89
C ARG A 43 -21.21 4.27 -0.47
N LYS A 44 -21.54 5.42 -1.07
CA LYS A 44 -22.13 5.53 -2.41
C LYS A 44 -21.02 5.76 -3.45
N PRO A 45 -21.25 5.48 -4.74
CA PRO A 45 -20.36 5.93 -5.81
C PRO A 45 -20.16 7.45 -5.80
N VAL A 46 -19.02 7.91 -6.31
CA VAL A 46 -18.72 9.34 -6.52
C VAL A 46 -19.60 9.97 -7.60
N ASP A 47 -19.58 11.30 -7.72
CA ASP A 47 -20.22 12.01 -8.83
C ASP A 47 -19.54 11.70 -10.16
N GLN A 48 -20.33 11.34 -11.18
CA GLN A 48 -19.84 10.92 -12.49
C GLN A 48 -19.17 12.09 -13.24
N ALA A 49 -19.83 13.25 -13.30
CA ALA A 49 -19.37 14.36 -14.14
C ALA A 49 -18.01 14.89 -13.68
N GLY A 50 -17.83 15.07 -12.37
CA GLY A 50 -16.54 15.47 -11.80
C GLY A 50 -15.45 14.41 -12.01
N TYR A 51 -15.79 13.12 -11.86
CA TYR A 51 -14.85 12.02 -12.07
C TYR A 51 -14.38 11.93 -13.53
N ASP A 52 -15.29 12.09 -14.49
CA ASP A 52 -14.97 12.05 -15.93
C ASP A 52 -14.03 13.17 -16.36
N VAL A 53 -14.20 14.38 -15.82
CA VAL A 53 -13.27 15.50 -16.07
C VAL A 53 -11.85 15.13 -15.65
N LEU A 54 -11.69 14.50 -14.48
CA LEU A 54 -10.37 14.09 -14.00
C LEU A 54 -9.79 12.92 -14.82
N LEU A 55 -10.63 11.98 -15.26
CA LEU A 55 -10.21 10.91 -16.16
C LEU A 55 -9.69 11.45 -17.50
N GLN A 56 -10.35 12.45 -18.07
CA GLN A 56 -9.88 13.12 -19.28
C GLN A 56 -8.58 13.88 -19.04
N TYR A 57 -8.46 14.56 -17.90
CA TYR A 57 -7.23 15.26 -17.53
C TYR A 57 -6.03 14.31 -17.47
N ILE A 58 -6.16 13.15 -16.86
CA ILE A 58 -5.05 12.18 -16.79
C ILE A 58 -4.82 11.45 -18.11
N ALA A 59 -5.84 11.32 -18.98
CA ALA A 59 -5.65 10.75 -20.31
C ALA A 59 -4.71 11.59 -21.18
N ASN A 60 -4.60 12.89 -20.89
CA ASN A 60 -3.62 13.80 -21.49
C ASN A 60 -3.70 13.84 -23.02
N ASP A 61 -4.93 14.02 -23.53
CA ASP A 61 -5.25 14.06 -24.95
C ASP A 61 -4.82 12.79 -25.71
N ASP A 62 -4.88 11.62 -25.06
CA ASP A 62 -4.67 10.35 -25.75
C ASP A 62 -5.75 10.13 -26.82
N THR A 63 -5.33 10.01 -28.06
CA THR A 63 -6.23 9.83 -29.22
C THR A 63 -6.35 8.38 -29.67
N THR A 64 -5.82 7.42 -28.90
CA THR A 64 -5.81 6.00 -29.30
C THR A 64 -7.13 5.29 -29.02
N GLY A 65 -8.01 5.91 -28.23
CA GLY A 65 -9.23 5.29 -27.72
C GLY A 65 -8.99 4.27 -26.60
N LEU A 66 -7.74 4.13 -26.12
CA LEU A 66 -7.40 3.24 -25.00
C LEU A 66 -7.50 3.93 -23.63
N TRP A 67 -7.36 5.25 -23.59
CA TRP A 67 -7.35 6.05 -22.37
C TRP A 67 -8.29 7.26 -22.48
N PRO A 68 -9.06 7.60 -21.42
CA PRO A 68 -9.23 6.80 -20.21
C PRO A 68 -9.88 5.44 -20.55
N VAL A 69 -9.70 4.45 -19.67
CA VAL A 69 -10.27 3.11 -19.90
C VAL A 69 -11.79 3.22 -20.02
N PRO A 70 -12.39 2.73 -21.12
CA PRO A 70 -13.85 2.79 -21.30
C PRO A 70 -14.56 1.89 -20.30
N ASP A 71 -15.79 2.25 -19.96
CA ASP A 71 -16.69 1.46 -19.11
C ASP A 71 -16.13 1.07 -17.74
N GLN A 72 -15.17 1.84 -17.21
CA GLN A 72 -14.70 1.64 -15.85
C GLN A 72 -15.80 1.99 -14.83
N PRO A 73 -15.97 1.21 -13.75
CA PRO A 73 -16.98 1.50 -12.74
C PRO A 73 -16.65 2.80 -12.00
N LEU A 74 -17.68 3.53 -11.59
CA LEU A 74 -17.52 4.62 -10.64
C LEU A 74 -16.99 4.09 -9.31
N PRO A 75 -15.90 4.65 -8.77
CA PRO A 75 -15.40 4.22 -7.48
C PRO A 75 -16.30 4.73 -6.35
N LEU A 76 -16.25 4.06 -5.19
CA LEU A 76 -16.98 4.52 -4.00
C LEU A 76 -16.40 5.83 -3.44
N GLU A 77 -17.21 6.56 -2.68
CA GLU A 77 -16.79 7.74 -1.92
C GLU A 77 -15.55 7.44 -1.06
N GLY A 78 -14.55 8.31 -1.11
CA GLY A 78 -13.23 8.11 -0.49
C GLY A 78 -12.18 7.55 -1.45
N ALA A 79 -12.53 7.37 -2.73
CA ALA A 79 -11.59 7.13 -3.82
C ALA A 79 -10.43 8.15 -3.82
N VAL A 80 -9.20 7.67 -3.92
CA VAL A 80 -7.99 8.52 -3.96
C VAL A 80 -7.65 8.94 -5.39
N LEU A 81 -7.85 8.04 -6.36
CA LEU A 81 -7.44 8.24 -7.75
C LEU A 81 -8.69 8.48 -8.61
N PRO A 82 -8.61 9.38 -9.61
CA PRO A 82 -7.49 10.26 -9.94
C PRO A 82 -7.53 11.63 -9.22
N TYR A 83 -8.34 11.77 -8.16
CA TYR A 83 -8.45 13.00 -7.38
C TYR A 83 -7.13 13.50 -6.79
N ASN A 84 -6.19 12.58 -6.53
CA ASN A 84 -4.87 12.89 -6.01
C ASN A 84 -3.81 12.11 -6.79
N ARG A 85 -2.61 12.65 -6.84
CA ARG A 85 -1.40 11.92 -7.21
C ARG A 85 -0.74 11.38 -5.96
N ILE A 86 -0.34 10.12 -6.00
CA ILE A 86 0.39 9.48 -4.90
C ILE A 86 1.88 9.56 -5.22
N VAL A 87 2.69 10.03 -4.27
CA VAL A 87 4.15 10.02 -4.36
C VAL A 87 4.70 9.17 -3.21
N ALA A 88 5.31 8.04 -3.56
CA ALA A 88 5.67 6.99 -2.63
C ALA A 88 7.18 6.77 -2.54
N TYR A 89 7.70 6.54 -1.34
CA TYR A 89 9.03 5.95 -1.16
C TYR A 89 8.92 4.45 -0.95
N TYR A 90 9.68 3.71 -1.75
CA TYR A 90 9.68 2.25 -1.76
C TYR A 90 10.81 1.68 -0.90
N GLY A 91 10.54 0.55 -0.24
CA GLY A 91 11.61 -0.37 0.13
C GLY A 91 11.40 -1.22 1.38
N ASN A 92 12.49 -1.73 1.93
CA ASN A 92 12.50 -2.62 3.08
C ASN A 92 13.49 -2.15 4.17
N LEU A 93 13.00 -2.00 5.40
CA LEU A 93 13.72 -1.49 6.56
C LEU A 93 14.93 -2.36 7.00
N TYR A 94 14.98 -3.64 6.61
CA TYR A 94 16.14 -4.50 6.88
C TYR A 94 17.23 -4.42 5.82
N SER A 95 16.99 -3.76 4.68
CA SER A 95 17.93 -3.77 3.56
C SER A 95 18.11 -2.40 2.93
N LYS A 96 19.34 -1.88 3.02
CA LYS A 96 19.79 -0.66 2.32
C LYS A 96 19.85 -0.81 0.79
N ASN A 97 19.71 -2.03 0.27
CA ASN A 97 19.77 -2.30 -1.17
C ASN A 97 18.38 -2.47 -1.79
N MET A 98 17.32 -2.42 -0.98
CA MET A 98 15.94 -2.65 -1.41
C MET A 98 15.11 -1.36 -1.34
N GLY A 99 15.73 -0.20 -1.58
CA GLY A 99 15.05 1.09 -1.71
C GLY A 99 15.19 2.04 -0.53
N VAL A 100 14.80 3.29 -0.78
CA VAL A 100 15.01 4.46 0.09
C VAL A 100 14.61 4.23 1.55
N LEU A 101 13.54 3.46 1.81
CA LEU A 101 13.07 3.20 3.19
C LEU A 101 14.11 2.49 4.06
N GLY A 102 14.94 1.63 3.48
CA GLY A 102 16.02 0.94 4.20
C GLY A 102 17.31 1.76 4.27
N GLU A 103 17.47 2.78 3.42
CA GLU A 103 18.72 3.53 3.28
C GLU A 103 18.89 4.63 4.34
N TYR A 104 17.79 5.25 4.77
CA TYR A 104 17.81 6.45 5.61
C TYR A 104 16.94 6.29 6.87
N PRO A 105 17.27 6.99 7.97
CA PRO A 105 16.39 7.06 9.13
C PRO A 105 15.08 7.82 8.79
N PRO A 106 14.00 7.61 9.56
CA PRO A 106 12.67 8.17 9.26
C PRO A 106 12.61 9.67 8.99
N ASP A 107 13.32 10.49 9.76
CA ASP A 107 13.31 11.95 9.55
C ASP A 107 13.95 12.35 8.22
N GLU A 108 15.02 11.66 7.81
CA GLU A 108 15.68 11.89 6.52
C GLU A 108 14.85 11.35 5.35
N VAL A 109 14.16 10.21 5.54
CA VAL A 109 13.14 9.70 4.60
C VAL A 109 12.10 10.79 4.33
N TRP A 110 11.54 11.40 5.39
CA TRP A 110 10.55 12.46 5.24
C TRP A 110 11.12 13.74 4.63
N ARG A 111 12.29 14.19 5.06
CA ARG A 111 12.94 15.38 4.49
C ARG A 111 13.15 15.25 2.98
N ARG A 112 13.36 14.04 2.47
CA ARG A 112 13.52 13.77 1.03
C ARG A 112 12.17 13.60 0.33
N LEU A 113 11.26 12.82 0.90
CA LEU A 113 9.93 12.61 0.32
C LEU A 113 9.12 13.92 0.25
N ASP A 114 9.21 14.78 1.26
CA ASP A 114 8.57 16.10 1.27
C ASP A 114 9.08 16.96 0.07
N LYS A 115 10.36 16.83 -0.33
CA LYS A 115 10.89 17.52 -1.52
C LYS A 115 10.27 16.99 -2.82
N GLU A 116 10.13 15.67 -2.96
CA GLU A 116 9.49 15.09 -4.14
C GLU A 116 8.01 15.47 -4.21
N VAL A 117 7.31 15.49 -3.06
CA VAL A 117 5.91 15.95 -2.99
C VAL A 117 5.77 17.38 -3.48
N GLU A 118 6.64 18.30 -3.04
CA GLU A 118 6.60 19.70 -3.50
C GLU A 118 6.96 19.83 -4.99
N ALA A 119 7.92 19.04 -5.49
CA ALA A 119 8.23 19.01 -6.93
C ALA A 119 7.01 18.57 -7.77
N TRP A 120 6.27 17.55 -7.33
CA TRP A 120 5.06 17.11 -8.02
C TRP A 120 3.90 18.10 -7.94
N LYS A 121 3.74 18.81 -6.82
CA LYS A 121 2.76 19.90 -6.71
C LYS A 121 3.09 21.05 -7.66
N ALA A 122 4.36 21.38 -7.81
CA ALA A 122 4.80 22.44 -8.74
C ALA A 122 4.58 22.04 -10.21
N ALA A 123 4.87 20.79 -10.57
CA ALA A 123 4.71 20.29 -11.94
C ALA A 123 3.25 20.09 -12.36
N ASP A 124 2.35 19.84 -11.40
CA ASP A 124 0.91 19.68 -11.66
C ASP A 124 0.05 20.27 -10.53
N PRO A 125 -0.16 21.60 -10.52
CA PRO A 125 -0.90 22.28 -9.47
C PRO A 125 -2.39 21.91 -9.39
N ASN A 126 -2.94 21.30 -10.46
CA ASN A 126 -4.36 20.92 -10.52
C ASN A 126 -4.63 19.58 -9.81
N THR A 127 -3.59 18.81 -9.49
CA THR A 127 -3.72 17.50 -8.86
C THR A 127 -3.03 17.51 -7.50
N PRO A 128 -3.78 17.52 -6.39
CA PRO A 128 -3.22 17.39 -5.05
C PRO A 128 -2.31 16.16 -4.90
N VAL A 129 -1.26 16.27 -4.09
CA VAL A 129 -0.27 15.20 -3.91
C VAL A 129 -0.37 14.61 -2.50
N LEU A 130 -0.50 13.28 -2.42
CA LEU A 130 -0.48 12.50 -1.17
C LEU A 130 0.83 11.72 -1.04
N PRO A 131 1.57 11.87 0.07
CA PRO A 131 2.75 11.04 0.32
C PRO A 131 2.36 9.60 0.69
N ALA A 132 3.24 8.66 0.39
CA ALA A 132 3.08 7.26 0.76
C ALA A 132 4.39 6.56 1.14
N ILE A 133 4.27 5.54 2.00
CA ILE A 133 5.32 4.58 2.31
C ILE A 133 4.94 3.26 1.63
N HIS A 134 5.69 2.82 0.63
CA HIS A 134 5.49 1.54 -0.03
C HIS A 134 6.52 0.53 0.50
N TYR A 135 6.09 -0.27 1.48
CA TYR A 135 6.95 -1.16 2.25
C TYR A 135 6.85 -2.61 1.78
N ILE A 136 8.00 -3.26 1.54
CA ILE A 136 8.04 -4.67 1.14
C ILE A 136 7.80 -5.57 2.35
N ALA A 137 6.57 -6.04 2.49
CA ALA A 137 6.11 -6.86 3.61
C ALA A 137 6.42 -8.36 3.41
N VAL A 138 6.50 -8.81 2.17
CA VAL A 138 6.93 -10.17 1.81
C VAL A 138 7.99 -10.08 0.74
N VAL A 139 9.18 -10.61 1.04
CA VAL A 139 10.38 -10.49 0.20
C VAL A 139 10.70 -11.83 -0.43
N ALA A 140 10.80 -11.89 -1.75
CA ALA A 140 11.23 -13.11 -2.43
C ALA A 140 12.68 -13.44 -2.06
N GLN A 141 12.96 -14.74 -1.93
CA GLN A 141 14.25 -15.23 -1.49
C GLN A 141 14.92 -16.01 -2.62
N GLY A 142 16.23 -15.85 -2.75
CA GLY A 142 17.04 -16.63 -3.69
C GLY A 142 17.30 -18.07 -3.26
N ASN A 143 16.76 -18.50 -2.11
CA ASN A 143 16.83 -19.86 -1.57
C ASN A 143 15.50 -20.24 -0.90
N ALA A 144 15.24 -21.55 -0.77
CA ALA A 144 14.08 -22.05 -0.03
C ALA A 144 14.19 -21.71 1.46
N MET A 145 13.07 -21.27 2.06
CA MET A 145 12.94 -21.09 3.50
C MET A 145 12.49 -22.40 4.18
N LYS A 146 12.36 -22.39 5.51
CA LYS A 146 12.04 -23.58 6.31
C LYS A 146 10.74 -24.30 5.90
N ASP A 147 9.78 -23.56 5.36
CA ASP A 147 8.49 -24.08 4.87
C ASP A 147 8.53 -24.47 3.38
N GLY A 148 9.71 -24.52 2.76
CA GLY A 148 9.91 -24.82 1.35
C GLY A 148 9.54 -23.68 0.41
N LYS A 149 8.99 -22.57 0.92
CA LYS A 149 8.62 -21.39 0.13
C LYS A 149 9.84 -20.49 -0.06
N TRP A 150 9.88 -19.80 -1.19
CA TRP A 150 11.02 -18.94 -1.56
C TRP A 150 10.70 -17.47 -1.28
N ARG A 151 10.20 -17.23 -0.07
CA ARG A 151 9.81 -15.90 0.40
C ARG A 151 9.99 -15.79 1.90
N PHE A 152 10.35 -14.60 2.37
CA PHE A 152 10.45 -14.26 3.77
C PHE A 152 9.42 -13.18 4.12
N ARG A 153 8.55 -13.49 5.09
CA ARG A 153 7.54 -12.55 5.60
C ARG A 153 8.19 -11.67 6.65
N MET A 154 8.04 -10.36 6.51
CA MET A 154 8.50 -9.43 7.54
C MET A 154 7.74 -9.68 8.84
N PRO A 155 8.43 -9.68 9.99
CA PRO A 155 7.75 -9.81 11.27
C PRO A 155 6.86 -8.60 11.54
N ALA A 156 5.82 -8.79 12.35
CA ALA A 156 4.78 -7.77 12.57
C ALA A 156 5.35 -6.40 12.97
N HIS A 157 6.34 -6.36 13.87
CA HIS A 157 6.96 -5.12 14.35
C HIS A 157 7.62 -4.28 13.25
N GLN A 158 8.02 -4.90 12.14
CA GLN A 158 8.55 -4.18 10.99
C GLN A 158 7.46 -3.50 10.18
N ILE A 159 6.31 -4.18 9.98
CA ILE A 159 5.14 -3.56 9.36
C ILE A 159 4.62 -2.43 10.26
N ASP A 160 4.60 -2.65 11.58
CA ASP A 160 4.24 -1.62 12.57
C ASP A 160 5.18 -0.41 12.52
N SER A 161 6.48 -0.64 12.27
CA SER A 161 7.46 0.43 12.07
C SER A 161 7.16 1.23 10.79
N ALA A 162 6.82 0.58 9.68
CA ALA A 162 6.41 1.26 8.46
C ALA A 162 5.13 2.10 8.65
N LEU A 163 4.14 1.57 9.39
CA LEU A 163 2.93 2.30 9.79
C LEU A 163 3.25 3.51 10.67
N ALA A 164 4.18 3.36 11.62
CA ALA A 164 4.63 4.46 12.48
C ALA A 164 5.32 5.57 11.68
N ILE A 165 6.17 5.21 10.71
CA ILE A 165 6.80 6.17 9.78
C ILE A 165 5.72 6.92 9.00
N ALA A 166 4.75 6.21 8.42
CA ALA A 166 3.65 6.82 7.66
C ALA A 166 2.80 7.79 8.51
N LYS A 167 2.56 7.45 9.78
CA LYS A 167 1.80 8.28 10.72
C LYS A 167 2.42 9.67 10.93
N MET A 168 3.74 9.83 10.79
CA MET A 168 4.45 11.12 10.94
C MET A 168 3.96 12.19 9.95
N ARG A 169 3.34 11.81 8.83
CA ARG A 169 2.77 12.72 7.82
C ARG A 169 1.35 12.35 7.38
N LYS A 170 0.65 11.48 8.12
CA LYS A 170 -0.66 10.93 7.72
C LYS A 170 -0.63 10.33 6.30
N ALA A 171 0.49 9.71 5.96
CA ALA A 171 0.73 9.18 4.63
C ALA A 171 0.01 7.85 4.42
N LEU A 172 -0.23 7.50 3.15
CA LEU A 172 -0.71 6.18 2.78
C LEU A 172 0.38 5.13 2.99
N VAL A 173 -0.03 3.86 3.16
CA VAL A 173 0.89 2.73 3.22
C VAL A 173 0.52 1.70 2.18
N PHE A 174 1.51 1.19 1.45
CA PHE A 174 1.35 0.03 0.58
C PHE A 174 2.19 -1.10 1.13
N LEU A 175 1.58 -2.27 1.30
CA LEU A 175 2.30 -3.49 1.66
C LEU A 175 2.59 -4.26 0.37
N ASP A 176 3.85 -4.33 -0.03
CA ASP A 176 4.29 -5.03 -1.24
C ASP A 176 4.52 -6.51 -0.95
N VAL A 177 4.11 -7.36 -1.89
CA VAL A 177 4.22 -8.81 -1.79
C VAL A 177 4.95 -9.39 -3.00
N GLN A 178 6.13 -9.94 -2.73
CA GLN A 178 6.92 -10.75 -3.65
C GLN A 178 6.77 -12.23 -3.27
N VAL A 179 5.90 -12.96 -3.97
CA VAL A 179 5.45 -14.30 -3.52
C VAL A 179 6.52 -15.39 -3.64
N GLY A 180 7.51 -15.24 -4.52
CA GLY A 180 8.49 -16.30 -4.82
C GLY A 180 7.81 -17.54 -5.41
N LEU A 181 7.95 -18.68 -4.71
CA LEU A 181 7.23 -19.95 -4.97
C LEU A 181 5.97 -20.13 -4.10
N SER A 182 5.46 -19.04 -3.51
CA SER A 182 4.14 -19.00 -2.88
C SER A 182 3.07 -18.51 -3.85
N THR A 183 1.85 -18.31 -3.37
CA THR A 183 0.73 -17.75 -4.14
C THR A 183 0.12 -16.53 -3.47
N VAL A 184 -0.61 -15.71 -4.23
CA VAL A 184 -1.31 -14.54 -3.67
C VAL A 184 -2.39 -14.97 -2.67
N GLU A 185 -3.00 -16.13 -2.88
CA GLU A 185 -3.98 -16.75 -2.00
C GLU A 185 -3.41 -17.14 -0.63
N GLU A 186 -2.14 -17.54 -0.58
CA GLU A 186 -1.47 -17.87 0.68
C GLU A 186 -0.92 -16.62 1.39
N GLU A 187 -0.47 -15.60 0.66
CA GLU A 187 0.26 -14.46 1.22
C GLU A 187 -0.64 -13.27 1.59
N ILE A 188 -1.63 -12.91 0.77
CA ILE A 188 -2.45 -11.71 1.01
C ILE A 188 -3.29 -11.82 2.30
N PRO A 189 -3.96 -12.95 2.60
CA PRO A 189 -4.75 -13.06 3.83
C PRO A 189 -3.94 -12.89 5.11
N GLN A 190 -2.63 -13.14 5.08
CA GLN A 190 -1.74 -12.91 6.23
C GLN A 190 -1.62 -11.42 6.59
N LEU A 191 -1.97 -10.52 5.67
CA LEU A 191 -1.92 -9.07 5.85
C LEU A 191 -3.28 -8.46 6.18
N GLU A 192 -4.35 -9.27 6.34
CA GLU A 192 -5.73 -8.80 6.51
C GLU A 192 -5.87 -7.74 7.60
N LYS A 193 -5.28 -8.00 8.78
CA LYS A 193 -5.35 -7.06 9.92
C LYS A 193 -4.83 -5.66 9.60
N TYR A 194 -3.89 -5.54 8.67
CA TYR A 194 -3.37 -4.24 8.22
C TYR A 194 -4.23 -3.69 7.07
N LEU A 195 -4.67 -4.53 6.14
CA LEU A 195 -5.53 -4.12 5.03
C LEU A 195 -6.90 -3.62 5.48
N LEU A 196 -7.36 -4.00 6.68
CA LEU A 196 -8.53 -3.43 7.33
C LEU A 196 -8.34 -1.94 7.72
N MET A 197 -7.11 -1.44 7.83
CA MET A 197 -6.86 -0.03 8.12
C MET A 197 -7.15 0.84 6.89
N PRO A 198 -7.93 1.93 6.99
CA PRO A 198 -8.37 2.71 5.83
C PRO A 198 -7.25 3.21 4.89
N HIS A 199 -6.09 3.59 5.45
CA HIS A 199 -4.96 4.18 4.73
C HIS A 199 -3.92 3.16 4.23
N VAL A 200 -4.18 1.86 4.42
CA VAL A 200 -3.30 0.77 3.99
C VAL A 200 -3.86 0.12 2.72
N HIS A 201 -2.97 -0.08 1.76
CA HIS A 201 -3.20 -0.56 0.41
C HIS A 201 -2.22 -1.71 0.06
N LEU A 202 -2.37 -2.30 -1.12
CA LEU A 202 -1.63 -3.50 -1.52
C LEU A 202 -0.75 -3.21 -2.75
N GLY A 203 0.49 -3.68 -2.71
CA GLY A 203 1.38 -3.83 -3.86
C GLY A 203 1.65 -5.30 -4.12
N ILE A 204 1.72 -5.71 -5.39
CA ILE A 204 2.15 -7.05 -5.79
C ILE A 204 3.14 -6.96 -6.94
N ASP A 205 4.17 -7.80 -6.87
CA ASP A 205 5.25 -7.80 -7.85
C ASP A 205 5.28 -9.11 -8.67
N PRO A 206 4.79 -9.07 -9.92
CA PRO A 206 4.86 -10.24 -10.79
C PRO A 206 6.29 -10.69 -11.10
N GLU A 207 7.33 -9.84 -10.98
CA GLU A 207 8.72 -10.21 -11.24
C GLU A 207 9.14 -11.43 -10.41
N PHE A 208 8.59 -11.57 -9.22
CA PHE A 208 8.95 -12.62 -8.27
C PHE A 208 7.90 -13.73 -8.16
N SER A 209 6.93 -13.80 -9.08
CA SER A 209 5.93 -14.86 -9.12
C SER A 209 6.38 -16.00 -10.04
N MET A 210 6.99 -17.02 -9.44
CA MET A 210 7.75 -18.04 -10.16
C MET A 210 6.90 -19.31 -10.40
N LYS A 211 6.16 -19.34 -11.52
CA LYS A 211 5.15 -20.39 -11.79
C LYS A 211 5.72 -21.79 -12.10
N ASP A 212 7.01 -21.89 -12.42
CA ASP A 212 7.64 -23.14 -12.89
C ASP A 212 8.69 -23.70 -11.93
N GLY A 213 8.73 -23.21 -10.68
CA GLY A 213 9.73 -23.66 -9.70
C GLY A 213 11.09 -22.99 -9.83
N THR A 214 11.32 -22.15 -10.84
CA THR A 214 12.58 -21.42 -10.97
C THR A 214 12.81 -20.52 -9.75
N PRO A 215 14.00 -20.52 -9.15
CA PRO A 215 14.35 -19.57 -8.09
C PRO A 215 14.08 -18.11 -8.46
N PRO A 216 13.47 -17.31 -7.56
CA PRO A 216 13.32 -15.86 -7.75
C PRO A 216 14.65 -15.16 -8.07
N GLY A 217 14.62 -14.17 -8.95
CA GLY A 217 15.80 -13.41 -9.39
C GLY A 217 16.66 -14.09 -10.46
N LYS A 218 16.34 -15.32 -10.89
CA LYS A 218 17.00 -15.97 -12.05
C LYS A 218 16.38 -15.62 -13.39
N LYS A 219 15.08 -15.31 -13.39
CA LYS A 219 14.32 -14.77 -14.52
C LYS A 219 13.14 -13.98 -13.98
N ILE A 220 12.50 -13.23 -14.88
CA ILE A 220 11.30 -12.47 -14.57
C ILE A 220 10.10 -13.43 -14.51
N GLY A 221 9.39 -13.38 -13.39
CA GLY A 221 8.15 -14.10 -13.13
C GLY A 221 6.94 -13.51 -13.84
N THR A 222 5.75 -14.00 -13.46
CA THR A 222 4.50 -13.59 -14.09
C THR A 222 3.28 -13.73 -13.18
N TYR A 223 2.32 -12.85 -13.37
CA TYR A 223 0.93 -13.04 -12.94
C TYR A 223 0.00 -13.08 -14.15
N ASP A 224 -1.08 -13.84 -13.99
CA ASP A 224 -2.22 -13.77 -14.89
C ASP A 224 -3.31 -12.87 -14.30
N ALA A 225 -4.32 -12.53 -15.10
CA ALA A 225 -5.51 -11.83 -14.62
C ALA A 225 -6.21 -12.58 -13.48
N LYS A 226 -6.10 -13.92 -13.42
CA LYS A 226 -6.64 -14.71 -12.31
C LYS A 226 -6.09 -14.25 -10.96
N GLU A 227 -4.78 -14.12 -10.80
CA GLU A 227 -4.17 -13.66 -9.55
C GLU A 227 -4.56 -12.22 -9.24
N ILE A 228 -4.60 -11.34 -10.25
CA ILE A 228 -5.03 -9.95 -10.05
C ILE A 228 -6.48 -9.88 -9.58
N ASN A 229 -7.36 -10.70 -10.16
CA ASN A 229 -8.77 -10.78 -9.82
C ASN A 229 -9.00 -11.36 -8.42
N PHE A 230 -8.16 -12.30 -7.99
CA PHE A 230 -8.17 -12.76 -6.60
C PHE A 230 -7.84 -11.60 -5.64
N CYS A 231 -6.75 -10.87 -5.90
CA CYS A 231 -6.35 -9.73 -5.07
C CYS A 231 -7.45 -8.65 -5.02
N SER A 232 -8.01 -8.31 -6.18
CA SER A 232 -9.04 -7.27 -6.27
C SER A 232 -10.37 -7.70 -5.63
N GLU A 233 -10.78 -8.97 -5.74
CA GLU A 233 -11.95 -9.48 -5.02
C GLU A 233 -11.72 -9.44 -3.51
N TYR A 234 -10.57 -9.93 -3.05
CA TYR A 234 -10.27 -9.99 -1.62
C TYR A 234 -10.30 -8.60 -0.98
N LEU A 235 -9.67 -7.61 -1.62
CA LEU A 235 -9.73 -6.21 -1.17
C LEU A 235 -11.16 -5.65 -1.22
N ALA A 236 -11.93 -5.96 -2.27
CA ALA A 236 -13.31 -5.52 -2.39
C ALA A 236 -14.22 -6.10 -1.30
N GLU A 237 -14.02 -7.36 -0.92
CA GLU A 237 -14.71 -7.96 0.22
C GLU A 237 -14.40 -7.26 1.54
N LEU A 238 -13.12 -6.92 1.79
CA LEU A 238 -12.76 -6.15 2.99
C LEU A 238 -13.44 -4.78 3.01
N VAL A 239 -13.50 -4.09 1.85
CA VAL A 239 -14.19 -2.81 1.70
C VAL A 239 -15.67 -2.94 2.00
N ARG A 240 -16.37 -3.91 1.38
CA ARG A 240 -17.81 -4.12 1.60
C ARG A 240 -18.15 -4.52 3.02
N LYS A 241 -17.42 -5.50 3.58
CA LYS A 241 -17.70 -6.06 4.92
C LYS A 241 -17.45 -5.05 6.05
N ASN A 242 -16.50 -4.12 5.86
CA ASN A 242 -16.05 -3.21 6.91
C ASN A 242 -16.29 -1.73 6.57
N ASN A 243 -17.03 -1.43 5.51
CA ASN A 243 -17.34 -0.07 5.04
C ASN A 243 -16.09 0.84 4.87
N LEU A 244 -14.98 0.25 4.39
CA LEU A 244 -13.72 0.96 4.19
C LEU A 244 -13.79 1.88 2.96
N PRO A 245 -12.96 2.93 2.86
CA PRO A 245 -12.74 3.58 1.58
C PRO A 245 -12.14 2.60 0.54
N PRO A 246 -12.29 2.87 -0.77
CA PRO A 246 -11.68 2.06 -1.81
C PRO A 246 -10.20 1.79 -1.57
N LYS A 247 -9.78 0.56 -1.88
CA LYS A 247 -8.38 0.15 -1.80
C LYS A 247 -7.67 0.42 -3.11
N ILE A 248 -6.35 0.57 -3.04
CA ILE A 248 -5.49 0.66 -4.22
C ILE A 248 -4.72 -0.65 -4.31
N LEU A 249 -4.70 -1.22 -5.51
CA LEU A 249 -3.87 -2.36 -5.87
C LEU A 249 -2.84 -1.92 -6.89
N VAL A 250 -1.57 -1.86 -6.47
CA VAL A 250 -0.43 -1.54 -7.34
C VAL A 250 0.16 -2.84 -7.89
N ILE A 251 0.34 -2.90 -9.20
CA ILE A 251 0.88 -4.06 -9.91
C ILE A 251 2.10 -3.61 -10.70
N HIS A 252 3.27 -4.14 -10.36
CA HIS A 252 4.54 -3.78 -11.01
C HIS A 252 4.65 -4.40 -12.41
N ARG A 253 5.10 -3.62 -13.41
CA ARG A 253 5.28 -4.11 -14.79
C ARG A 253 6.35 -3.33 -15.53
N PHE A 254 7.31 -4.05 -16.12
CA PHE A 254 8.30 -3.46 -17.03
C PHE A 254 8.66 -4.37 -18.22
N THR A 255 8.02 -5.54 -18.34
CA THR A 255 8.10 -6.37 -19.55
C THR A 255 6.71 -6.84 -19.97
N LYS A 256 6.59 -7.30 -21.23
CA LYS A 256 5.32 -7.79 -21.79
C LYS A 256 4.76 -8.98 -20.99
N GLY A 257 5.62 -9.88 -20.52
CA GLY A 257 5.27 -11.18 -19.95
C GLY A 257 4.94 -11.18 -18.45
N MET A 258 5.21 -10.08 -17.74
CA MET A 258 4.93 -9.97 -16.30
C MET A 258 3.43 -10.00 -15.98
N LEU A 259 2.58 -9.56 -16.92
CA LEU A 259 1.13 -9.58 -16.76
C LEU A 259 0.47 -10.11 -18.03
N THR A 260 -0.04 -11.33 -17.96
CA THR A 260 -0.80 -11.99 -19.03
C THR A 260 -2.30 -11.71 -18.87
N ASN A 261 -3.03 -11.83 -19.99
CA ASN A 261 -4.49 -11.73 -20.02
C ASN A 261 -5.08 -10.48 -19.35
N TYR A 262 -4.37 -9.34 -19.40
CA TYR A 262 -4.77 -8.10 -18.71
C TYR A 262 -6.19 -7.62 -19.02
N LYS A 263 -6.77 -7.99 -20.16
CA LYS A 263 -8.15 -7.68 -20.56
C LYS A 263 -9.20 -8.40 -19.71
N ASP A 264 -8.82 -9.51 -19.08
CA ASP A 264 -9.69 -10.30 -18.20
C ASP A 264 -9.64 -9.82 -16.74
N ILE A 265 -8.86 -8.75 -16.45
CA ILE A 265 -8.85 -8.10 -15.14
C ILE A 265 -10.17 -7.34 -14.94
N ARG A 266 -10.86 -7.67 -13.86
CA ARG A 266 -12.16 -7.09 -13.50
C ARG A 266 -11.97 -5.85 -12.63
N LEU A 267 -12.47 -4.72 -13.11
CA LEU A 267 -12.53 -3.47 -12.36
C LEU A 267 -13.73 -3.47 -11.41
N ARG A 268 -13.60 -2.77 -10.27
CA ARG A 268 -14.58 -2.81 -9.18
C ARG A 268 -14.71 -1.41 -8.53
N PRO A 269 -15.90 -0.96 -8.10
CA PRO A 269 -16.06 0.29 -7.35
C PRO A 269 -15.18 0.38 -6.09
N GLU A 270 -14.87 -0.76 -5.47
CA GLU A 270 -14.12 -0.87 -4.22
C GLU A 270 -12.61 -0.83 -4.38
N VAL A 271 -12.08 -1.02 -5.61
CA VAL A 271 -10.63 -1.18 -5.82
C VAL A 271 -10.17 -0.39 -7.05
N GLN A 272 -9.20 0.49 -6.82
CA GLN A 272 -8.48 1.23 -7.86
C GLN A 272 -7.20 0.48 -8.24
N ILE A 273 -7.06 0.09 -9.50
CA ILE A 273 -5.92 -0.69 -9.99
C ILE A 273 -4.91 0.22 -10.70
N VAL A 274 -3.65 0.16 -10.25
CA VAL A 274 -2.53 0.88 -10.84
C VAL A 274 -1.58 -0.11 -11.47
N ILE A 275 -1.30 0.05 -12.77
CA ILE A 275 -0.17 -0.64 -13.40
C ILE A 275 1.05 0.26 -13.37
N ASN A 276 2.01 -0.07 -12.51
CA ASN A 276 3.18 0.73 -12.22
C ASN A 276 4.35 0.36 -13.13
N MET A 277 4.87 1.33 -13.90
CA MET A 277 6.06 1.14 -14.72
C MET A 277 7.30 0.99 -13.83
N ASP A 278 7.79 -0.23 -13.64
CA ASP A 278 8.88 -0.59 -12.71
C ASP A 278 10.19 -0.93 -13.42
N GLY A 279 10.48 -0.25 -14.54
CA GLY A 279 11.72 -0.44 -15.30
C GLY A 279 12.74 0.64 -14.94
N PHE A 280 14.01 0.27 -14.78
CA PHE A 280 15.10 1.24 -14.59
C PHE A 280 15.93 1.46 -15.85
N GLY A 281 16.67 2.57 -15.86
CA GLY A 281 17.67 2.88 -16.88
C GLY A 281 17.53 4.30 -17.41
N ARG A 282 18.26 4.58 -18.50
CA ARG A 282 18.26 5.90 -19.13
C ARG A 282 16.85 6.31 -19.62
N PRO A 283 16.56 7.62 -19.72
CA PRO A 283 15.25 8.16 -20.10
C PRO A 283 14.59 7.47 -21.29
N GLU A 284 15.33 7.23 -22.38
CA GLU A 284 14.77 6.66 -23.61
C GLU A 284 14.24 5.24 -23.39
N LEU A 285 14.93 4.45 -22.55
CA LEU A 285 14.47 3.11 -22.21
C LEU A 285 13.20 3.15 -21.35
N LYS A 286 13.11 4.11 -20.43
CA LYS A 286 11.93 4.28 -19.57
C LYS A 286 10.71 4.71 -20.38
N TYR A 287 10.85 5.67 -21.28
CA TYR A 287 9.81 6.04 -22.24
C TYR A 287 9.41 4.84 -23.11
N SER A 288 10.38 4.12 -23.67
CA SER A 288 10.10 2.95 -24.52
C SER A 288 9.33 1.87 -23.76
N THR A 289 9.70 1.57 -22.52
CA THR A 289 8.99 0.60 -21.67
C THR A 289 7.56 1.04 -21.40
N TYR A 290 7.34 2.33 -21.10
CA TYR A 290 6.01 2.88 -20.91
C TYR A 290 5.13 2.71 -22.16
N GLU A 291 5.64 3.13 -23.32
CA GLU A 291 4.92 3.08 -24.61
C GLU A 291 4.71 1.65 -25.13
N ARG A 292 5.53 0.68 -24.73
CA ARG A 292 5.42 -0.71 -25.20
C ARG A 292 4.63 -1.60 -24.28
N PHE A 293 4.73 -1.39 -22.97
CA PHE A 293 4.22 -2.33 -21.98
C PHE A 293 3.17 -1.73 -21.07
N ILE A 294 3.06 -0.40 -20.95
CA ILE A 294 2.06 0.24 -20.09
C ILE A 294 0.89 0.77 -20.90
N ARG A 295 1.13 1.79 -21.73
CA ARG A 295 0.10 2.49 -22.51
C ARG A 295 -0.76 1.57 -23.40
N PRO A 296 -0.21 0.62 -24.20
CA PRO A 296 -1.02 -0.20 -25.12
C PRO A 296 -1.72 -1.37 -24.43
N LYS A 297 -1.57 -1.51 -23.10
CA LYS A 297 -2.19 -2.56 -22.29
C LYS A 297 -2.90 -1.94 -21.09
N PRO A 298 -3.97 -1.16 -21.34
CA PRO A 298 -4.64 -0.39 -20.30
C PRO A 298 -5.38 -1.30 -19.32
N VAL A 299 -5.46 -0.89 -18.05
CA VAL A 299 -6.24 -1.59 -17.00
C VAL A 299 -7.16 -0.60 -16.28
N GLN A 300 -6.61 0.39 -15.56
CA GLN A 300 -7.43 1.48 -15.01
C GLN A 300 -6.61 2.76 -14.83
N PHE A 301 -5.51 2.70 -14.08
CA PHE A 301 -4.58 3.80 -13.88
C PHE A 301 -3.14 3.39 -14.16
N THR A 302 -2.28 4.35 -14.44
CA THR A 302 -0.84 4.12 -14.60
C THR A 302 -0.04 4.69 -13.45
N GLY A 303 1.06 4.02 -13.14
CA GLY A 303 2.10 4.50 -12.26
C GLY A 303 3.46 4.52 -12.93
N PHE A 304 4.43 5.16 -12.31
CA PHE A 304 5.79 5.25 -12.80
C PHE A 304 6.79 5.23 -11.66
N LYS A 305 7.78 4.34 -11.74
CA LYS A 305 8.85 4.25 -10.76
C LYS A 305 10.12 4.94 -11.25
N LEU A 306 10.79 5.64 -10.35
CA LEU A 306 12.06 6.33 -10.56
C LEU A 306 13.11 5.73 -9.62
N PHE A 307 14.32 5.56 -10.13
CA PHE A 307 15.42 4.97 -9.36
C PHE A 307 16.57 5.96 -9.24
N TYR A 308 16.79 6.50 -8.04
CA TYR A 308 17.80 7.54 -7.80
C TYR A 308 19.19 7.13 -8.25
N LYS A 309 19.54 5.86 -8.06
CA LYS A 309 20.86 5.31 -8.41
C LYS A 309 20.88 4.67 -9.78
N ASN A 310 19.83 3.94 -10.18
CA ASN A 310 19.88 3.10 -11.38
C ASN A 310 19.59 3.88 -12.67
N ASP A 311 18.71 4.88 -12.63
CA ASP A 311 18.32 5.63 -13.83
C ASP A 311 19.46 6.53 -14.34
N VAL A 312 20.36 6.94 -13.43
CA VAL A 312 21.51 7.80 -13.75
C VAL A 312 22.81 7.04 -14.03
N LYS A 313 22.82 5.70 -14.07
CA LYS A 313 24.07 4.92 -14.30
C LYS A 313 24.64 5.10 -15.69
N GLN A 314 23.77 5.23 -16.69
CA GLN A 314 24.15 5.32 -18.10
C GLN A 314 23.95 6.75 -18.59
N PHE A 315 24.73 7.16 -19.59
CA PHE A 315 24.50 8.43 -20.31
C PHE A 315 23.01 8.51 -20.74
N PRO A 316 22.32 9.65 -20.54
CA PRO A 316 22.82 10.98 -20.16
C PRO A 316 22.93 11.26 -18.64
N HIS A 317 22.95 10.24 -17.78
CA HIS A 317 23.00 10.38 -16.31
C HIS A 317 21.83 11.18 -15.74
N HIS A 318 20.66 11.00 -16.35
CA HIS A 318 19.44 11.76 -16.05
C HIS A 318 18.34 10.85 -15.54
N MET A 319 17.78 11.19 -14.39
CA MET A 319 16.53 10.60 -13.91
C MET A 319 15.40 11.53 -14.32
N LEU A 320 14.34 10.98 -14.92
CA LEU A 320 13.20 11.76 -15.41
C LEU A 320 12.58 12.61 -14.31
N ALA A 321 12.33 13.88 -14.62
CA ALA A 321 11.70 14.86 -13.74
C ALA A 321 10.15 14.81 -13.83
N PRO A 322 9.43 15.34 -12.84
CA PRO A 322 7.96 15.41 -12.87
C PRO A 322 7.40 16.02 -14.16
N GLU A 323 7.95 17.14 -14.64
CA GLU A 323 7.49 17.84 -15.85
C GLU A 323 7.66 17.00 -17.11
N GLU A 324 8.64 16.11 -17.13
CA GLU A 324 8.86 15.17 -18.21
C GLU A 324 7.83 14.03 -18.17
N LEU A 325 7.55 13.49 -16.99
CA LEU A 325 6.53 12.46 -16.82
C LEU A 325 5.09 12.98 -17.06
N MET A 326 4.84 14.27 -16.83
CA MET A 326 3.56 14.92 -17.15
C MET A 326 3.26 14.98 -18.65
N LYS A 327 4.25 14.72 -19.51
CA LYS A 327 4.08 14.61 -20.97
C LYS A 327 3.62 13.22 -21.41
N LEU A 328 3.65 12.22 -20.54
CA LEU A 328 3.22 10.86 -20.86
C LEU A 328 1.72 10.79 -21.12
N ARG A 329 1.31 9.82 -21.94
CA ARG A 329 -0.09 9.52 -22.24
C ARG A 329 -0.40 8.08 -21.87
N PRO A 330 -1.27 7.81 -20.88
CA PRO A 330 -1.83 8.79 -19.92
C PRO A 330 -0.73 9.31 -18.96
N ARG A 331 -1.04 10.36 -18.19
CA ARG A 331 -0.21 10.84 -17.08
C ARG A 331 -0.25 9.84 -15.92
N PRO A 332 0.90 9.44 -15.35
CA PRO A 332 0.91 8.58 -14.18
C PRO A 332 0.36 9.31 -12.94
N VAL A 333 -0.49 8.61 -12.19
CA VAL A 333 -1.11 9.11 -10.95
C VAL A 333 -0.52 8.47 -9.68
N TYR A 334 0.35 7.48 -9.86
CA TYR A 334 1.12 6.85 -8.79
C TYR A 334 2.61 6.92 -9.14
N ILE A 335 3.39 7.59 -8.31
CA ILE A 335 4.82 7.77 -8.51
C ILE A 335 5.55 7.09 -7.38
N GLN A 336 6.56 6.30 -7.72
CA GLN A 336 7.32 5.55 -6.73
C GLN A 336 8.81 5.85 -6.90
N TYR A 337 9.49 6.19 -5.82
CA TYR A 337 10.94 6.42 -5.81
C TYR A 337 11.65 5.28 -5.06
N GLN A 338 12.75 4.80 -5.66
CA GLN A 338 13.60 3.74 -5.10
C GLN A 338 15.07 4.14 -5.06
#